data_AF-A0A959UN50-F1
#
_entry.id   AF-A0A959UN50-F1
#
_cell.length_a   1.000
_cell.length_b   1.000
_cell.length_c   1.000
_cell.angle_alpha   90.00
_cell.angle_beta   90.00
_cell.angle_gamma   90.00
#
_symmetry.space_group_name_H-M   'P 1'
#
loop_
_entity.id
_entity.type
_entity.pdbx_description
1 polymer ?
#
loop_
_entity_poly.entity_id
_entity_poly.type
_entity_poly.pdbx_seq_one_letter_code
_entity_poly.pdbx_strand_id
1 'polypeptide(L)'
;MNQVNEKLKQSCEEAIVAFQKLNDEKFTDIQSKLEWCIGSYEFDKNPAGLHEYGSKSLDTLKTVKAEQPRKVTKKVIDNLEKALSNFSKN
;
A
#
# COMPACT_ATOMS: atom_id res chain seq x y z
N MET A 1 4.03 -14.11 -15.52
CA MET A 1 3.82 -12.81 -14.84
C MET A 1 2.87 -13.04 -13.68
N ASN A 2 3.27 -12.77 -12.44
CA ASN A 2 2.41 -13.05 -11.27
C ASN A 2 1.38 -11.92 -11.12
N GLN A 3 0.26 -12.01 -11.85
CA GLN A 3 -0.75 -10.94 -11.99
C GLN A 3 -1.33 -10.46 -10.64
N VAL A 4 -1.26 -11.31 -9.63
CA VAL A 4 -1.64 -11.01 -8.24
C VAL A 4 -0.71 -9.97 -7.61
N ASN A 5 0.60 -10.18 -7.72
CA ASN A 5 1.59 -9.31 -7.08
C ASN A 5 1.71 -7.95 -7.78
N GLU A 6 1.45 -7.92 -9.09
CA GLU A 6 1.31 -6.65 -9.84
C GLU A 6 0.11 -5.81 -9.32
N LYS A 7 -1.02 -6.46 -8.99
CA LYS A 7 -2.16 -5.77 -8.37
C LYS A 7 -1.84 -5.28 -6.97
N LEU A 8 -1.04 -6.03 -6.21
CA LEU A 8 -0.55 -5.59 -4.90
C LEU A 8 0.35 -4.36 -5.02
N LYS A 9 1.32 -4.38 -5.94
CA LYS A 9 2.15 -3.22 -6.28
C LYS A 9 1.29 -2.00 -6.59
N GLN A 10 0.32 -2.14 -7.50
CA GLN A 10 -0.55 -1.04 -7.91
C GLN A 10 -1.41 -0.52 -6.74
N SER A 11 -1.87 -1.40 -5.85
CA SER A 11 -2.61 -0.99 -4.65
C SER A 11 -1.71 -0.26 -3.64
N CYS A 12 -0.44 -0.65 -3.53
CA CYS A 12 0.56 0.08 -2.73
C CYS A 12 0.85 1.47 -3.31
N GLU A 13 0.91 1.62 -4.64
CA GLU A 13 1.02 2.94 -5.30
C GLU A 13 -0.20 3.81 -5.00
N GLU A 14 -1.42 3.25 -5.07
CA GLU A 14 -2.64 3.96 -4.68
C GLU A 14 -2.60 4.43 -3.21
N ALA A 15 -2.02 3.61 -2.32
CA ALA A 15 -1.82 3.95 -0.92
C ALA A 15 -0.83 5.11 -0.74
N ILE A 16 0.31 5.12 -1.46
CA ILE A 16 1.27 6.23 -1.46
C ILE A 16 0.57 7.52 -1.90
N VAL A 17 -0.18 7.49 -2.99
CA VAL A 17 -0.95 8.65 -3.48
C VAL A 17 -1.96 9.12 -2.43
N ALA A 18 -2.60 8.20 -1.71
CA ALA A 18 -3.50 8.56 -0.61
C ALA A 18 -2.75 9.26 0.53
N PHE A 19 -1.58 8.78 0.92
CA PHE A 19 -0.76 9.42 1.95
C PHE A 19 -0.21 10.79 1.50
N GLN A 20 0.22 10.94 0.25
CA GLN A 20 0.66 12.22 -0.33
C GLN A 20 -0.46 13.27 -0.25
N LYS A 21 -1.71 12.87 -0.51
CA LYS A 21 -2.89 13.76 -0.38
C LYS A 21 -3.17 14.19 1.07
N LEU A 22 -2.71 13.43 2.06
CA LEU A 22 -2.84 13.82 3.46
C LEU A 22 -1.87 14.95 3.81
N ASN A 23 -0.76 15.06 3.08
CA ASN A 23 0.30 16.06 3.24
C ASN A 23 0.73 16.21 4.71
N ASP A 24 1.03 15.08 5.35
CA ASP A 24 1.37 14.97 6.76
C ASP A 24 2.68 14.18 6.89
N GLU A 25 3.68 14.79 7.51
CA GLU A 25 5.05 14.27 7.64
C GLU A 25 5.10 12.92 8.36
N LYS A 26 4.10 12.62 9.19
CA LYS A 26 4.02 11.33 9.89
C LYS A 26 3.88 10.13 8.94
N PHE A 27 3.47 10.36 7.69
CA PHE A 27 3.36 9.32 6.67
C PHE A 27 4.57 9.25 5.74
N THR A 28 5.56 10.14 5.87
CA THR A 28 6.74 10.14 4.99
C THR A 28 7.52 8.84 5.09
N ASP A 29 7.73 8.32 6.31
CA ASP A 29 8.46 7.06 6.52
C ASP A 29 7.76 5.86 5.85
N ILE A 30 6.44 5.75 6.00
CA ILE A 30 5.69 4.64 5.40
C ILE A 30 5.59 4.77 3.88
N GLN A 31 5.52 5.98 3.34
CA GLN A 31 5.60 6.24 1.89
C GLN A 31 6.95 5.79 1.33
N SER A 32 8.06 6.24 1.91
CA SER A 32 9.40 5.88 1.44
C SER A 32 9.67 4.38 1.52
N LYS A 33 9.17 3.70 2.56
CA LYS A 33 9.28 2.24 2.67
C LYS A 33 8.46 1.50 1.63
N LEU A 34 7.23 1.95 1.34
CA LEU A 34 6.42 1.39 0.25
C LEU A 34 7.10 1.58 -1.10
N GLU A 35 7.61 2.78 -1.40
CA GLU A 35 8.35 3.08 -2.64
C GLU A 35 9.57 2.18 -2.79
N TRP A 36 10.34 2.00 -1.71
CA TRP A 36 11.48 1.09 -1.71
C TRP A 36 11.06 -0.37 -1.97
N CYS A 37 9.97 -0.83 -1.36
CA CYS A 37 9.45 -2.20 -1.59
C CYS A 37 8.96 -2.39 -3.02
N ILE A 38 8.35 -1.38 -3.63
CA ILE A 38 7.94 -1.40 -5.03
C ILE A 38 9.17 -1.54 -5.94
N GLY A 39 10.20 -0.72 -5.73
CA GLY A 39 11.44 -0.79 -6.49
C GLY A 39 12.17 -2.13 -6.30
N SER A 40 12.20 -2.65 -5.07
CA SER A 40 12.75 -3.99 -4.78
C SER A 40 12.00 -5.05 -5.58
N TYR A 41 10.67 -5.07 -5.49
CA TYR A 41 9.81 -6.02 -6.23
C TYR A 41 10.00 -5.94 -7.75
N GLU A 42 10.24 -4.75 -8.32
CA GLU A 42 10.52 -4.64 -9.75
C GLU A 42 11.80 -5.36 -10.15
N PHE A 43 12.80 -5.37 -9.27
CA PHE A 43 14.10 -5.98 -9.48
C PHE A 43 14.16 -7.47 -9.09
N ASP A 44 13.74 -7.81 -7.87
CA ASP A 44 13.83 -9.15 -7.28
C ASP A 44 12.58 -10.01 -7.47
N LYS A 45 11.46 -9.40 -7.91
CA LYS A 45 10.13 -10.03 -8.04
C LYS A 45 9.62 -10.67 -6.74
N ASN A 46 10.12 -10.21 -5.59
CA ASN A 46 9.76 -10.67 -4.27
C ASN A 46 8.63 -9.80 -3.65
N PRO A 47 7.40 -10.34 -3.52
CA PRO A 47 6.27 -9.59 -2.96
C PRO A 47 6.28 -9.48 -1.43
N ALA A 48 7.26 -10.07 -0.73
CA ALA A 48 7.26 -10.10 0.75
C ALA A 48 7.26 -8.70 1.37
N GLY A 49 8.11 -7.80 0.87
CA GLY A 49 8.16 -6.41 1.34
C GLY A 49 6.87 -5.64 1.04
N LEU A 50 6.32 -5.82 -0.18
CA LEU A 50 5.04 -5.24 -0.58
C LEU A 50 3.90 -5.68 0.35
N HIS A 51 3.85 -6.96 0.72
CA HIS A 51 2.82 -7.46 1.62
C HIS A 51 2.98 -6.91 3.03
N GLU A 52 4.20 -6.92 3.58
CA GLU A 52 4.46 -6.44 4.94
C GLU A 52 4.12 -4.94 5.09
N TYR A 53 4.67 -4.11 4.22
CA TYR A 53 4.45 -2.67 4.28
C TYR A 53 3.08 -2.28 3.76
N GLY A 54 2.53 -2.99 2.77
CA GLY A 54 1.14 -2.83 2.34
C GLY A 54 0.15 -3.05 3.48
N SER A 55 0.38 -4.06 4.32
CA SER A 55 -0.47 -4.30 5.51
C SER A 55 -0.35 -3.17 6.53
N LYS A 56 0.87 -2.69 6.82
CA LYS A 56 1.08 -1.53 7.71
C LYS A 56 0.38 -0.28 7.16
N SER A 57 0.44 -0.08 5.85
CA SER A 57 -0.23 1.03 5.18
C SER A 57 -1.74 0.91 5.21
N LEU A 58 -2.28 -0.31 5.09
CA LEU A 58 -3.71 -0.55 5.22
C LEU A 58 -4.24 -0.12 6.59
N ASP A 59 -3.58 -0.55 7.67
CA ASP A 59 -3.97 -0.20 9.04
C ASP A 59 -3.86 1.30 9.28
N THR A 60 -2.82 1.93 8.73
CA THR A 60 -2.63 3.37 8.81
C THR A 60 -3.75 4.11 8.05
N LEU A 61 -4.09 3.71 6.82
CA LEU A 61 -5.17 4.30 6.03
C LEU A 61 -6.54 4.10 6.69
N LYS A 62 -6.78 2.95 7.33
CA LYS A 62 -8.00 2.70 8.12
C LYS A 62 -8.10 3.65 9.32
N THR A 63 -7.00 3.84 10.03
CA THR A 63 -6.91 4.80 11.15
C THR A 63 -7.16 6.23 10.66
N VAL A 64 -6.48 6.65 9.59
CA VAL A 64 -6.69 7.96 8.98
C VAL A 64 -8.12 8.14 8.51
N LYS A 65 -8.76 7.11 7.94
CA LYS A 65 -10.16 7.19 7.53
C LYS A 65 -11.10 7.34 8.74
N ALA A 66 -10.77 6.76 9.88
CA ALA A 66 -11.55 6.94 11.11
C ALA A 66 -11.43 8.39 11.63
N GLU A 67 -10.22 8.96 11.60
CA GLU A 67 -9.97 10.35 12.03
C GLU A 67 -10.47 11.39 11.00
N GLN A 68 -10.25 11.12 9.72
CA GLN A 68 -10.47 12.02 8.58
C GLN A 68 -11.17 11.29 7.41
N PRO A 69 -12.46 10.96 7.54
CA PRO A 69 -13.20 10.11 6.59
C PRO A 69 -13.25 10.64 5.16
N ARG A 70 -13.11 11.96 4.99
CA ARG A 70 -13.16 12.67 3.70
C ARG A 70 -11.83 12.65 2.94
N LYS A 71 -10.71 12.37 3.62
CA LYS A 71 -9.39 12.41 2.97
C LYS A 71 -8.98 11.07 2.35
N VAL A 72 -9.48 9.95 2.88
CA VAL A 72 -9.17 8.60 2.36
C VAL A 72 -10.40 7.94 1.75
N THR A 73 -10.35 7.72 0.44
CA THR A 73 -11.41 7.02 -0.31
C THR A 73 -11.51 5.57 0.15
N LYS A 74 -12.73 5.09 0.44
CA LYS A 74 -12.95 3.70 0.87
C LYS A 74 -12.40 2.69 -0.14
N LYS A 75 -12.53 3.01 -1.43
CA LYS A 75 -12.00 2.21 -2.55
C LYS A 75 -10.52 1.89 -2.43
N VAL A 76 -9.68 2.82 -1.96
CA VAL A 76 -8.22 2.58 -1.81
C VAL A 76 -7.97 1.51 -0.75
N ILE A 77 -8.68 1.60 0.38
CA ILE A 77 -8.61 0.61 1.47
C ILE A 77 -9.12 -0.75 0.98
N ASP A 78 -10.30 -0.78 0.35
CA ASP A 78 -10.90 -2.02 -0.14
C ASP A 78 -10.03 -2.70 -1.21
N ASN A 79 -9.41 -1.92 -2.12
CA ASN A 79 -8.47 -2.41 -3.13
C ASN A 79 -7.22 -3.01 -2.49
N LEU A 80 -6.58 -2.27 -1.57
CA LEU A 80 -5.36 -2.69 -0.89
C LEU A 80 -5.60 -3.94 -0.02
N GLU A 81 -6.68 -3.97 0.74
CA GLU A 81 -7.09 -5.12 1.54
C GLU A 81 -7.33 -6.36 0.67
N LYS A 82 -8.04 -6.19 -0.44
CA LYS A 82 -8.26 -7.28 -1.40
C LYS A 82 -6.95 -7.75 -2.05
N ALA A 83 -6.04 -6.85 -2.38
CA ALA A 83 -4.76 -7.21 -2.97
C ALA A 83 -3.86 -7.97 -1.98
N LEU A 84 -3.82 -7.53 -0.71
CA LEU A 84 -3.12 -8.21 0.38
C LEU A 84 -3.72 -9.59 0.67
N SER A 85 -5.05 -9.74 0.66
CA SER A 85 -5.69 -11.04 0.87
C SER A 85 -5.46 -12.01 -0.29
N ASN A 86 -5.24 -11.52 -1.50
CA ASN A 86 -5.01 -12.35 -2.67
C ASN A 86 -3.53 -12.64 -2.92
N PHE A 87 -2.61 -12.04 -2.15
CA PHE A 87 -1.16 -12.18 -2.32
C PHE A 87 -0.73 -13.65 -2.35
N SER A 88 0.20 -13.97 -3.25
CA SER A 88 0.80 -15.29 -3.37
C SER A 88 2.26 -15.21 -2.93
N LYS A 89 2.62 -15.89 -1.84
CA LYS A 89 4.02 -16.23 -1.53
C LYS A 89 4.50 -17.12 -2.68
N ASN A 90 5.38 -16.56 -3.50
CA ASN A 90 6.00 -17.25 -4.61
C ASN A 90 7.13 -18.16 -4.12
#